data_AF-A0A6I2RE32-F1
#
_entry.id   AF-A0A6I2RE32-F1
#
_cell.length_a   1.000
_cell.length_b   1.000
_cell.length_c   1.000
_cell.angle_alpha   90.00
_cell.angle_beta   90.00
_cell.angle_gamma   90.00
#
_symmetry.space_group_name_H-M   'P 1'
#
loop_
_entity.id
_entity.type
_entity.pdbx_description
1 polymer ?
#
loop_
_entity_poly.entity_id
_entity_poly.type
_entity_poly.pdbx_seq_one_letter_code
_entity_poly.pdbx_strand_id
1 'polypeptide(L)' 'MRICDFLDLCIEPGFCTVVVYDVERAEDLWKGPADEIPAELSELKVESWDIPSEAGVMTFNVAA' A
#
# COMPACT_ATOMS: atom_id res chain seq x y z
N MET A 1 6.11 -4.93 -8.89
CA MET A 1 6.92 -4.46 -7.75
C MET A 1 6.15 -4.90 -6.51
N ARG A 2 6.81 -5.45 -5.49
CA ARG A 2 6.15 -5.70 -4.21
C ARG A 2 6.00 -4.40 -3.45
N ILE A 3 5.09 -4.35 -2.48
CA ILE A 3 4.92 -3.16 -1.64
C ILE A 3 6.24 -2.87 -0.90
N CYS A 4 6.91 -3.89 -0.32
CA CYS A 4 8.20 -3.73 0.35
C CYS A 4 9.29 -3.11 -0.55
N ASP A 5 9.39 -3.54 -1.82
CA ASP A 5 10.33 -2.95 -2.78
C ASP A 5 10.11 -1.43 -2.96
N PHE A 6 8.85 -0.98 -2.92
CA PHE A 6 8.52 0.45 -3.03
C PHE A 6 8.86 1.20 -1.73
N LEU A 7 8.55 0.61 -0.57
CA LEU A 7 8.83 1.21 0.73
C LEU A 7 10.33 1.41 0.97
N ASP A 8 11.17 0.50 0.48
CA ASP A 8 12.63 0.61 0.54
C ASP A 8 13.17 1.80 -0.28
N LEU A 9 12.39 2.34 -1.22
CA LEU A 9 12.73 3.54 -1.99
C LEU A 9 12.28 4.83 -1.29
N CYS A 10 11.45 4.75 -0.26
CA CYS A 10 10.97 5.91 0.50
C CYS A 10 12.03 6.39 1.50
N ILE A 11 12.24 7.71 1.58
CA ILE A 11 13.18 8.32 2.54
C ILE A 11 12.62 8.23 3.97
N GLU A 12 11.32 8.46 4.14
CA GLU A 12 10.62 8.43 5.44
C GLU A 12 9.23 7.79 5.29
N PRO A 13 9.13 6.44 5.21
CA PRO A 13 7.86 5.75 4.99
C PRO A 13 6.82 5.99 6.09
N GLY A 14 7.24 6.24 7.34
CA GLY A 14 6.31 6.53 8.45
C GLY A 14 5.52 7.84 8.35
N PHE A 15 5.87 8.75 7.43
CA PHE A 15 5.04 9.92 7.12
C PHE A 15 4.02 9.69 6.01
N CYS A 16 4.08 8.53 5.33
CA CYS A 16 3.09 8.14 4.34
C CYS A 16 1.99 7.28 4.98
N THR A 17 0.75 7.74 4.91
CA THR A 17 -0.39 6.86 5.13
C THR A 17 -0.67 6.12 3.83
N VAL A 18 -0.87 4.81 3.91
CA VAL A 18 -1.13 3.97 2.75
C VAL A 18 -2.33 3.06 2.99
N VAL A 19 -2.96 2.66 1.90
CA VAL A 19 -4.06 1.68 1.86
C VAL A 19 -3.61 0.50 1.00
N VAL A 20 -3.82 -0.72 1.48
CA VAL A 20 -3.70 -1.93 0.68
C VAL A 20 -5.12 -2.34 0.28
N TYR A 21 -5.43 -2.22 -1.01
CA TYR A 21 -6.77 -2.46 -1.54
C TYR A 21 -6.77 -3.71 -2.44
N ASP A 22 -7.67 -4.64 -2.15
CA ASP A 22 -7.89 -5.84 -2.96
C ASP A 22 -8.87 -5.55 -4.09
N VAL A 23 -8.39 -5.60 -5.33
CA VAL A 23 -9.19 -5.31 -6.51
C VAL A 23 -10.19 -6.42 -6.86
N GLU A 24 -9.92 -7.67 -6.47
CA GLU A 24 -10.79 -8.81 -6.75
C GLU A 24 -11.99 -8.83 -5.80
N ARG A 25 -11.74 -8.50 -4.53
CA ARG A 25 -12.76 -8.45 -3.48
C ARG A 25 -13.45 -7.10 -3.36
N ALA A 26 -12.86 -6.07 -3.95
CA ALA A 26 -13.28 -4.67 -3.85
C ALA A 26 -13.35 -4.18 -2.39
N GLU A 27 -12.33 -4.50 -1.58
CA GLU A 27 -12.26 -4.13 -0.17
C GLU A 27 -10.86 -3.67 0.27
N ASP A 28 -10.80 -2.82 1.29
CA ASP A 28 -9.56 -2.44 1.95
C ASP A 28 -9.10 -3.59 2.85
N LEU A 29 -7.91 -4.14 2.58
CA LEU A 29 -7.28 -5.13 3.46
C LEU A 29 -6.68 -4.46 4.69
N TRP A 30 -6.13 -3.26 4.52
CA TRP A 30 -5.44 -2.53 5.58
C TRP A 30 -5.23 -1.05 5.24
N LYS A 31 -5.19 -0.18 6.26
CA LYS A 31 -4.86 1.24 6.16
C LYS A 31 -4.03 1.70 7.36
N GLY A 32 -2.95 2.44 7.12
CA GLY A 32 -2.09 2.97 8.18
C GLY A 32 -0.75 3.51 7.70
N PRO A 33 0.21 3.78 8.61
CA PRO A 33 1.56 4.24 8.29
C PRO A 33 2.36 3.21 7.49
N ALA A 34 3.06 3.62 6.44
CA ALA A 34 3.67 2.67 5.50
C ALA A 34 4.73 1.74 6.13
N ASP A 35 5.39 2.17 7.21
CA ASP A 35 6.35 1.39 8.00
C ASP A 35 5.70 0.38 8.98
N GLU A 36 4.39 0.48 9.20
CA GLU A 36 3.60 -0.42 10.04
C GLU A 36 2.81 -1.47 9.22
N ILE A 37 3.02 -1.54 7.90
CA ILE A 37 2.37 -2.55 7.06
C ILE A 37 2.69 -3.96 7.58
N PRO A 38 1.68 -4.83 7.77
CA PRO A 38 1.88 -6.24 8.07
C PRO A 38 2.74 -6.94 7.02
N ALA A 39 3.70 -7.77 7.44
CA ALA A 39 4.64 -8.45 6.55
C ALA A 39 3.96 -9.30 5.45
N GLU A 40 2.80 -9.88 5.76
CA GLU A 40 2.00 -10.63 4.77
C GLU A 40 1.44 -9.76 3.64
N LEU A 41 1.17 -8.49 3.94
CA LEU A 41 0.69 -7.52 2.95
C LEU A 41 1.85 -6.83 2.23
N SER A 42 2.98 -6.57 2.90
CA SER A 42 4.14 -5.92 2.26
C SER A 42 4.74 -6.77 1.12
N GLU A 43 4.61 -8.09 1.18
CA GLU A 43 5.09 -9.01 0.14
C GLU A 43 4.16 -9.10 -1.07
N LEU A 44 2.95 -8.51 -1.00
CA LEU A 44 2.01 -8.52 -2.12
C LEU A 44 2.55 -7.70 -3.29
N LYS A 45 2.29 -8.21 -4.49
CA LYS A 45 2.65 -7.55 -5.74
C LYS A 45 1.62 -6.47 -6.03
N VAL A 46 2.10 -5.24 -6.21
CA VAL A 46 1.27 -4.13 -6.67
C VAL A 46 0.93 -4.32 -8.15
N GLU A 47 -0.36 -4.29 -8.47
CA GLU A 47 -0.89 -4.34 -9.82
C GLU A 47 -1.02 -2.93 -10.42
N SER A 48 -1.54 -1.99 -9.63
CA SER A 48 -1.69 -0.60 -10.02
C SER A 48 -1.62 0.32 -8.80
N TRP A 49 -1.52 1.62 -9.07
CA TRP A 49 -1.57 2.67 -8.07
C TRP A 49 -2.67 3.64 -8.45
N ASP A 50 -3.49 4.02 -7.48
CA ASP A 50 -4.48 5.07 -7.68
C ASP A 50 -3.93 6.44 -7.28
N ILE A 51 -4.52 7.47 -7.90
CA ILE A 51 -4.33 8.85 -7.44
C ILE A 51 -4.93 8.94 -6.04
N PRO A 52 -4.23 9.54 -5.06
CA PRO A 52 -4.74 9.76 -3.72
C PRO A 52 -6.17 10.33 -3.74
N SER A 53 -7.16 9.51 -3.36
CA SER A 53 -8.55 9.95 -3.21
C SER A 53 -8.71 10.80 -1.94
N GLU A 54 -7.88 10.51 -0.94
CA GLU A 54 -7.66 11.29 0.26
C GLU A 54 -6.28 11.98 0.19
N ALA A 55 -6.22 13.24 0.61
CA ALA A 55 -4.96 13.99 0.60
C ALA A 55 -3.91 13.31 1.50
N GLY A 56 -2.79 12.92 0.90
CA GLY A 56 -1.67 12.30 1.61
C GLY A 56 -1.82 10.79 1.86
N VAL A 57 -2.83 10.13 1.27
CA VAL A 57 -2.98 8.68 1.34
C VAL A 57 -2.68 8.05 -0.02
N MET A 58 -1.73 7.11 -0.05
CA MET A 58 -1.40 6.36 -1.27
C MET A 58 -2.06 4.97 -1.25
N THR A 59 -2.65 4.56 -2.36
CA THR A 59 -3.27 3.23 -2.47
C THR A 59 -2.40 2.27 -3.27
N PHE A 60 -2.12 1.10 -2.70
CA PHE A 60 -1.52 -0.04 -3.38
C PHE A 60 -2.64 -1.01 -3.77
N ASN A 61 -2.94 -1.10 -5.05
CA ASN A 61 -3.91 -2.06 -5.56
C ASN A 61 -3.22 -3.41 -5.76
N VAL A 62 -3.78 -4.44 -5.14
CA VAL A 62 -3.27 -5.82 -5.16
C VAL A 62 -4.41 -6.77 -5.55
N ALA A 63 -4.05 -7.98 -6.00
CA ALA A 63 -4.97 -9.10 -6.17
C ALA A 63 -4.52 -10.22 -5.22
N ALA A 64 -5.30 -10.51 -4.17
CA ALA A 64 -4.88 -11.32 -3.01
C ALA A 64 -5.77 -12.54 -2.72
#